data_AF-A0A0D6KYH4-F1
#
_entry.id   AF-A0A0D6KYH4-F1
#
_cell.length_a   1.000
_cell.length_b   1.000
_cell.length_c   1.000
_cell.angle_alpha   90.00
_cell.angle_beta   90.00
_cell.angle_gamma   90.00
#
_symmetry.space_group_name_H-M   'P 1'
#
loop_
_entity.id
_entity.type
_entity.pdbx_description
1 polymer ?
#
loop_
_entity_poly.entity_id
_entity_poly.type
_entity_poly.pdbx_seq_one_letter_code
_entity_poly.pdbx_strand_id
1 'polypeptide(L)'
;MQIFMLVILAHLLEHLLQGFQLWVLHWPRPQCLGALGLFYPWLVQSEWLHYGHALFMLLGLVLLRPAITIRQALFWWNVAFIIQFWHHIEHALLLGQSLIHNNLYEFAVPVSIAQIISQYFSDRPFTGQPWLPRIELHLFYNLIVLIPMLIALRYHRFPPDGDVEVG
;
A
#
# COMPACT_ATOMS: atom_id res chain seq x y z
N MET A 1 12.46 -12.91 -6.52
CA MET A 1 11.69 -13.07 -5.26
C MET A 1 12.37 -12.39 -4.05
N GLN A 2 13.64 -12.68 -3.73
CA GLN A 2 14.29 -12.12 -2.52
C GLN A 2 14.34 -10.59 -2.48
N ILE A 3 14.81 -9.94 -3.56
CA ILE A 3 14.86 -8.47 -3.65
C ILE A 3 13.46 -7.87 -3.51
N PHE A 4 12.47 -8.47 -4.19
CA PHE A 4 11.07 -8.06 -4.11
C PHE A 4 10.56 -8.07 -2.66
N MET A 5 10.76 -9.19 -1.95
CA MET A 5 10.38 -9.30 -0.54
C MET A 5 11.12 -8.32 0.36
N LEU A 6 12.41 -8.09 0.13
CA LEU A 6 13.19 -7.13 0.93
C LEU A 6 12.65 -5.71 0.81
N VAL A 7 12.34 -5.26 -0.40
CA VAL A 7 11.78 -3.92 -0.63
C VAL A 7 10.41 -3.78 0.06
N ILE A 8 9.56 -4.79 -0.05
CA ILE A 8 8.22 -4.79 0.55
C ILE A 8 8.30 -4.73 2.08
N LEU A 9 9.15 -5.55 2.67
CA LEU A 9 9.30 -5.59 4.12
C LEU A 9 9.95 -4.31 4.64
N ALA A 10 10.89 -3.71 3.91
CA ALA A 10 11.45 -2.41 4.26
C ALA A 10 10.39 -1.30 4.21
N HIS A 11 9.54 -1.29 3.18
CA HIS A 11 8.45 -0.32 3.05
C HIS A 11 7.39 -0.50 4.15
N LEU A 12 7.01 -1.75 4.46
CA LEU A 12 6.11 -2.03 5.58
C LEU A 12 6.73 -1.56 6.91
N LEU A 13 8.01 -1.84 7.15
CA LEU A 13 8.70 -1.41 8.36
C LEU A 13 8.64 0.10 8.52
N GLU A 14 8.83 0.85 7.43
CA GLU A 14 8.71 2.31 7.45
C GLU A 14 7.32 2.76 7.94
N HIS A 15 6.25 2.14 7.44
CA HIS A 15 4.88 2.43 7.88
C HIS A 15 4.59 1.97 9.31
N LEU A 16 5.13 0.84 9.75
CA LEU A 16 5.04 0.41 11.15
C LEU A 16 5.71 1.41 12.08
N LEU A 17 6.85 1.97 11.68
CA LEU A 17 7.54 3.00 12.44
C LEU A 17 6.77 4.33 12.45
N GLN A 18 6.12 4.71 11.36
CA GLN A 18 5.20 5.86 11.35
C GLN A 18 4.05 5.65 12.35
N GLY A 19 3.45 4.45 12.36
CA GLY A 19 2.43 4.08 13.34
C GLY A 19 2.96 4.11 14.77
N PHE A 20 4.16 3.60 15.01
CA PHE A 20 4.81 3.64 16.32
C PHE A 20 5.06 5.08 16.81
N GLN A 21 5.58 5.94 15.92
CA GLN A 21 5.76 7.38 16.21
C GLN A 21 4.43 8.04 16.59
N LEU A 22 3.36 7.72 15.88
CA LEU A 22 2.03 8.28 16.13
C LEU A 22 1.41 7.77 17.44
N TRP A 23 1.34 6.45 17.62
CA TRP A 23 0.53 5.85 18.69
C TRP A 23 1.30 5.61 19.98
N VAL A 24 2.62 5.37 19.91
CA VAL A 24 3.44 5.09 21.10
C VAL A 24 4.19 6.33 21.54
N LEU A 25 4.84 7.03 20.60
CA LEU A 25 5.60 8.25 20.91
C LEU A 25 4.74 9.52 20.92
N HIS A 26 3.47 9.42 20.49
CA HIS A 26 2.52 10.54 20.47
C HIS A 26 3.01 11.74 19.64
N TRP A 27 3.81 11.48 18.61
CA TRP A 27 4.28 12.53 17.72
C TRP A 27 3.12 13.12 16.91
N PRO A 28 3.15 14.42 16.60
CA PRO A 28 2.23 15.01 15.64
C PRO A 28 2.31 14.27 14.29
N ARG A 29 1.16 14.05 13.64
CA ARG A 29 1.08 13.33 12.35
C ARG A 29 2.08 13.83 11.29
N PRO A 30 2.30 15.15 11.10
CA PRO A 30 3.29 15.64 10.13
C PRO A 30 4.75 15.25 10.45
N GLN A 31 5.03 14.84 11.69
CA GLN A 31 6.36 14.43 12.15
C GLN A 31 6.53 12.89 12.15
N CYS A 32 5.46 12.14 11.89
CA CYS A 32 5.49 10.68 11.81
C CYS A 32 5.98 10.24 10.43
N LEU A 33 7.29 10.32 10.20
CA LEU A 33 7.91 10.10 8.90
C LEU A 33 8.49 8.69 8.69
N GLY A 34 8.56 7.86 9.73
CA GLY A 34 9.24 6.55 9.70
C GLY A 34 10.73 6.68 10.05
N ALA A 35 11.54 5.65 9.79
CA ALA A 35 12.99 5.77 10.02
C ALA A 35 13.66 6.53 8.89
N LEU A 36 13.44 6.11 7.65
CA LEU A 36 14.09 6.70 6.50
C LEU A 36 13.59 8.14 6.27
N GLY A 37 12.31 8.40 6.49
CA GLY A 37 11.72 9.73 6.39
C GLY A 37 12.25 10.73 7.41
N LEU A 38 12.81 10.30 8.55
CA LEU A 38 13.48 11.22 9.47
C LEU A 38 14.81 11.75 8.92
N PHE A 39 15.51 10.95 8.12
CA PHE A 39 16.76 11.36 7.46
C PHE A 39 16.50 12.05 6.13
N TYR A 40 15.47 11.61 5.39
CA TYR A 40 15.11 12.11 4.07
C TYR A 40 13.61 12.42 3.97
N PRO A 41 13.12 13.49 4.63
CA PRO A 41 11.68 13.82 4.68
C PRO A 41 11.05 14.00 3.30
N TRP A 42 11.79 14.62 2.38
CA TRP A 42 11.35 14.86 1.00
C TRP A 42 11.00 13.58 0.26
N LEU A 43 11.60 12.44 0.63
CA LEU A 43 11.34 11.17 -0.03
C LEU A 43 9.94 10.66 0.35
N VAL A 44 9.63 10.63 1.65
CA VAL A 44 8.35 10.11 2.18
C VAL A 44 7.18 11.05 1.90
N GLN A 45 7.45 12.35 1.80
CA GLN A 45 6.44 13.37 1.47
C GLN A 45 6.11 13.44 -0.04
N SER A 46 6.91 12.80 -0.89
CA SER A 46 6.72 12.85 -2.34
C SER A 46 5.71 11.80 -2.81
N GLU A 47 4.71 12.21 -3.57
CA GLU A 47 3.78 11.29 -4.25
C GLU A 47 4.50 10.39 -5.28
N TRP A 48 5.64 10.84 -5.82
CA TRP A 48 6.44 10.02 -6.75
C TRP A 48 6.99 8.77 -6.10
N LEU A 49 7.42 8.84 -4.82
CA LEU A 49 7.91 7.65 -4.11
C LEU A 49 6.79 6.62 -3.98
N HIS A 50 5.62 7.08 -3.51
CA HIS A 50 4.46 6.22 -3.27
C HIS A 50 3.98 5.57 -4.56
N TYR A 51 3.84 6.36 -5.64
CA TYR A 51 3.50 5.84 -6.95
C TYR A 51 4.55 4.87 -7.50
N GLY A 52 5.84 5.22 -7.39
CA GLY A 52 6.95 4.38 -7.83
C GLY A 52 7.00 3.03 -7.11
N HIS A 53 6.78 3.04 -5.79
CA HIS A 53 6.67 1.81 -5.00
C HIS A 53 5.45 0.98 -5.41
N ALA A 54 4.29 1.61 -5.60
CA ALA A 54 3.08 0.91 -6.05
C ALA A 54 3.25 0.28 -7.44
N LEU A 55 3.97 0.94 -8.35
CA LEU A 55 4.32 0.41 -9.66
C LEU A 55 5.33 -0.75 -9.54
N PHE A 56 6.37 -0.60 -8.71
CA PHE A 56 7.32 -1.67 -8.42
C PHE A 56 6.61 -2.94 -7.91
N MET A 57 5.66 -2.76 -6.98
CA MET A 57 4.80 -3.82 -6.47
C MET A 57 4.02 -4.52 -7.57
N LEU A 58 3.34 -3.75 -8.42
CA LEU A 58 2.53 -4.28 -9.51
C LEU A 58 3.39 -5.08 -10.51
N LEU A 59 4.53 -4.52 -10.93
CA LEU A 59 5.47 -5.19 -11.83
C LEU A 59 6.03 -6.47 -11.21
N GLY A 60 6.41 -6.46 -9.94
CA GLY A 60 6.89 -7.65 -9.25
C GLY A 60 5.82 -8.75 -9.18
N LEU A 61 4.56 -8.40 -8.87
CA LEU A 61 3.46 -9.36 -8.87
C LEU A 61 3.20 -9.98 -10.25
N VAL A 62 3.27 -9.18 -11.33
CA VAL A 62 3.09 -9.68 -12.70
C VAL A 62 4.27 -10.55 -13.14
N LEU A 63 5.50 -10.07 -12.97
CA LEU A 63 6.71 -10.73 -13.47
C LEU A 63 7.04 -12.02 -12.71
N LEU A 64 6.68 -12.11 -11.42
CA LEU A 64 6.93 -13.32 -10.61
C LEU A 64 5.77 -14.32 -10.67
N ARG A 65 4.59 -13.92 -11.19
CA ARG A 65 3.41 -14.79 -11.30
C ARG A 65 3.69 -16.13 -12.03
N PRO A 66 4.42 -16.18 -13.16
CA PRO A 66 4.64 -17.44 -13.88
C PRO A 66 5.41 -18.49 -13.08
N ALA A 67 6.13 -18.10 -12.02
CA ALA A 67 6.83 -19.03 -11.15
C ALA A 67 5.88 -19.79 -10.19
N ILE A 68 4.62 -19.35 -10.07
CA ILE A 68 3.65 -19.92 -9.13
C ILE A 68 2.76 -20.91 -9.87
N THR A 69 3.10 -22.19 -9.76
CA THR A 69 2.39 -23.30 -10.43
C THR A 69 1.34 -23.96 -9.55
N ILE A 70 1.36 -23.78 -8.24
CA ILE A 70 0.41 -24.39 -7.30
C ILE A 70 -0.92 -23.64 -7.33
N ARG A 71 -2.04 -24.32 -7.56
CA ARG A 71 -3.36 -23.71 -7.76
C ARG A 71 -3.78 -22.79 -6.61
N GLN A 72 -3.71 -23.26 -5.36
CA GLN A 72 -4.09 -22.41 -4.22
C GLN A 72 -3.13 -21.23 -4.03
N ALA A 73 -1.83 -21.44 -4.26
CA ALA A 73 -0.85 -20.35 -4.22
C ALA A 73 -1.17 -19.28 -5.27
N LEU A 74 -1.51 -19.70 -6.49
CA LEU A 74 -1.87 -18.83 -7.59
C LEU A 74 -3.15 -18.03 -7.30
N PHE A 75 -4.15 -18.65 -6.65
CA PHE A 75 -5.35 -17.95 -6.20
C PHE A 75 -4.99 -16.78 -5.28
N TRP A 76 -4.24 -17.03 -4.19
CA TRP A 76 -3.86 -15.99 -3.24
C TRP A 76 -2.93 -14.93 -3.85
N TRP A 77 -2.07 -15.32 -4.79
CA TRP A 77 -1.26 -14.38 -5.55
C TRP A 77 -2.11 -13.45 -6.42
N ASN A 78 -3.13 -13.99 -7.09
CA ASN A 78 -4.07 -13.18 -7.87
C ASN A 78 -4.92 -12.26 -6.98
N VAL A 79 -5.30 -12.71 -5.77
CA VAL A 79 -5.95 -11.84 -4.77
C VAL A 79 -5.03 -10.67 -4.40
N ALA A 80 -3.77 -10.93 -4.07
CA ALA A 80 -2.78 -9.88 -3.79
C ALA A 80 -2.63 -8.91 -4.97
N PHE A 81 -2.57 -9.45 -6.20
CA PHE A 81 -2.48 -8.67 -7.43
C PHE A 81 -3.68 -7.75 -7.64
N ILE A 82 -4.92 -8.25 -7.49
CA ILE A 82 -6.13 -7.44 -7.67
C ILE A 82 -6.16 -6.28 -6.68
N ILE A 83 -5.84 -6.54 -5.41
CA ILE A 83 -5.82 -5.52 -4.36
C ILE A 83 -4.70 -4.50 -4.65
N GLN A 84 -3.50 -4.97 -5.00
CA GLN A 84 -2.37 -4.10 -5.33
C GLN A 84 -2.64 -3.25 -6.59
N PHE A 85 -3.32 -3.81 -7.58
CA PHE A 85 -3.72 -3.09 -8.79
C PHE A 85 -4.68 -1.94 -8.45
N TRP A 86 -5.69 -2.21 -7.60
CA TRP A 86 -6.56 -1.16 -7.09
C TRP A 86 -5.78 -0.08 -6.32
N HIS A 87 -4.92 -0.49 -5.40
CA HIS A 87 -4.08 0.44 -4.62
C HIS A 87 -3.17 1.29 -5.52
N HIS A 88 -2.66 0.72 -6.61
CA HIS A 88 -1.90 1.47 -7.62
C HIS A 88 -2.74 2.54 -8.34
N ILE A 89 -4.00 2.26 -8.67
CA ILE A 89 -4.92 3.25 -9.26
C ILE A 89 -5.10 4.43 -8.30
N GLU A 90 -5.26 4.16 -7.01
CA GLU A 90 -5.37 5.23 -6.02
C GLU A 90 -4.10 6.08 -5.93
N HIS A 91 -2.92 5.47 -5.96
CA HIS A 91 -1.67 6.23 -6.03
C HIS A 91 -1.54 7.04 -7.32
N ALA A 92 -2.00 6.53 -8.46
CA ALA A 92 -2.03 7.29 -9.71
C ALA A 92 -2.93 8.54 -9.58
N LEU A 93 -4.07 8.40 -8.91
CA LEU A 93 -4.97 9.51 -8.62
C LEU A 93 -4.33 10.57 -7.69
N LEU A 94 -3.63 10.14 -6.64
CA LEU A 94 -2.91 11.02 -5.72
C LEU A 94 -1.79 11.78 -6.46
N LEU A 95 -0.99 11.07 -7.27
CA LEU A 95 0.05 11.68 -8.09
C LEU A 95 -0.55 12.68 -9.09
N GLY A 96 -1.66 12.34 -9.74
CA GLY A 96 -2.37 13.24 -10.66
C GLY A 96 -2.80 14.56 -10.01
N GLN A 97 -3.41 14.50 -8.82
CA GLN A 97 -3.75 15.70 -8.03
C GLN A 97 -2.50 16.54 -7.71
N SER A 98 -1.42 15.89 -7.30
CA SER A 98 -0.16 16.57 -6.98
C SER A 98 0.50 17.22 -8.19
N LEU A 99 0.40 16.63 -9.38
CA LEU A 99 0.98 17.18 -10.62
C LEU A 99 0.15 18.34 -11.18
N ILE A 100 -1.17 18.26 -11.05
CA ILE A 100 -2.10 19.31 -11.50
C ILE A 100 -2.19 20.44 -10.45
N HIS A 101 -1.66 20.21 -9.24
CA HIS A 101 -1.78 21.11 -8.09
C HIS A 101 -3.25 21.44 -7.75
N ASN A 102 -4.14 20.47 -7.95
CA ASN A 102 -5.56 20.60 -7.66
C ASN A 102 -6.07 19.33 -6.97
N ASN A 103 -6.44 19.47 -5.70
CA ASN A 103 -6.99 18.38 -4.90
C ASN A 103 -8.50 18.31 -5.09
N LEU A 104 -9.06 17.10 -4.97
CA LEU A 104 -10.50 16.91 -5.06
C LEU A 104 -11.23 17.54 -3.86
N TYR A 105 -12.47 18.02 -4.07
CA TYR A 105 -13.37 18.50 -3.03
C TYR A 105 -12.75 19.49 -2.01
N GLU A 106 -11.94 20.45 -2.48
CA GLU A 106 -11.28 21.47 -1.64
C GLU A 106 -10.46 20.91 -0.46
N PHE A 107 -10.04 19.64 -0.55
CA PHE A 107 -9.16 19.06 0.45
C PHE A 107 -7.78 19.74 0.42
N ALA A 108 -7.19 19.88 1.60
CA ALA A 108 -5.87 20.48 1.78
C ALA A 108 -4.73 19.56 1.27
N VAL A 109 -5.03 18.30 0.99
CA VAL A 109 -4.08 17.29 0.52
C VAL A 109 -4.69 16.44 -0.60
N PRO A 110 -3.89 15.80 -1.47
CA PRO A 110 -4.39 14.79 -2.38
C PRO A 110 -5.14 13.68 -1.62
N VAL A 111 -6.31 13.30 -2.12
CA VAL A 111 -7.15 12.27 -1.50
C VAL A 111 -7.40 11.07 -2.40
N SER A 112 -7.48 9.89 -1.80
CA SER A 112 -7.77 8.64 -2.51
C SER A 112 -9.28 8.37 -2.59
N ILE A 113 -9.68 7.40 -3.41
CA ILE A 113 -11.08 6.95 -3.50
C ILE A 113 -11.55 6.38 -2.16
N ALA A 114 -10.73 5.58 -1.49
CA ALA A 114 -11.01 5.05 -0.17
C ALA A 114 -11.24 6.16 0.86
N GLN A 115 -10.45 7.25 0.81
CA GLN A 115 -10.68 8.42 1.67
C GLN A 115 -12.01 9.11 1.35
N ILE A 116 -12.34 9.31 0.08
CA ILE A 116 -13.62 9.90 -0.36
C ILE A 116 -14.81 9.06 0.10
N ILE A 117 -14.75 7.73 -0.08
CA ILE A 117 -15.80 6.80 0.37
C ILE A 117 -15.92 6.86 1.90
N SER A 118 -14.80 6.81 2.63
CA SER A 118 -14.83 6.93 4.09
C SER A 118 -15.38 8.26 4.58
N GLN A 119 -15.11 9.35 3.84
CA GLN A 119 -15.63 10.67 4.11
C GLN A 119 -17.15 10.72 3.92
N TYR A 120 -17.68 10.06 2.89
CA TYR A 120 -19.12 9.99 2.62
C TYR A 120 -19.89 9.36 3.79
N PHE A 121 -19.28 8.38 4.46
CA PHE A 121 -19.85 7.76 5.66
C PHE A 121 -19.48 8.48 6.96
N SER A 122 -18.74 9.59 6.88
CA SER A 122 -18.44 10.44 8.02
C SER A 122 -19.40 11.64 8.01
N ASP A 123 -19.92 12.04 9.16
CA ASP A 123 -20.75 13.26 9.29
C ASP A 123 -19.95 14.57 9.07
N ARG A 124 -18.76 14.48 8.48
CA ARG A 124 -17.84 15.62 8.25
C ARG A 124 -17.98 16.16 6.83
N PRO A 125 -17.80 17.47 6.63
CA PRO A 125 -17.87 18.07 5.30
C PRO A 125 -16.69 17.62 4.44
N PHE A 126 -16.90 17.56 3.11
CA PHE A 126 -15.86 17.33 2.11
C PHE A 126 -15.04 18.61 1.89
N THR A 127 -14.26 19.03 2.90
CA THR A 127 -13.32 20.15 2.82
C THR A 127 -12.28 20.03 3.93
N GLY A 128 -11.10 20.62 3.75
CA GLY A 128 -10.04 20.62 4.76
C GLY A 128 -9.26 19.30 4.81
N GLN A 129 -9.27 18.60 5.94
CA GLN A 129 -8.54 17.32 6.10
C GLN A 129 -9.50 16.14 6.00
N PRO A 130 -9.15 15.06 5.26
CA PRO A 130 -10.01 13.88 5.15
C PRO A 130 -10.20 13.20 6.51
N TRP A 131 -11.38 12.62 6.73
CA TRP A 131 -11.70 11.91 7.96
C TRP A 131 -10.78 10.72 8.21
N LEU A 132 -10.54 9.89 7.18
CA LEU A 132 -9.63 8.76 7.26
C LEU A 132 -8.19 9.22 7.04
N PRO A 133 -7.31 9.14 8.05
CA PRO A 133 -5.97 9.64 7.92
C PRO A 133 -5.08 8.68 7.12
N ARG A 134 -4.06 9.26 6.48
CA ARG A 134 -3.24 8.57 5.48
C ARG A 134 -2.37 7.44 6.03
N ILE A 135 -1.80 7.62 7.23
CA ILE A 135 -0.89 6.64 7.85
C ILE A 135 -1.63 5.31 8.07
N GLU A 136 -2.82 5.39 8.65
CA GLU A 136 -3.68 4.24 8.93
C GLU A 136 -4.13 3.56 7.64
N LEU A 137 -4.55 4.34 6.65
CA LEU A 137 -4.95 3.81 5.35
C LEU A 137 -3.80 3.09 4.62
N HIS A 138 -2.59 3.67 4.63
CA HIS A 138 -1.44 3.02 4.00
C HIS A 138 -1.04 1.75 4.72
N LEU A 139 -1.05 1.75 6.06
CA LEU A 139 -0.77 0.54 6.84
C LEU A 139 -1.81 -0.55 6.53
N PHE A 140 -3.09 -0.18 6.44
CA PHE A 140 -4.16 -1.10 6.05
C PHE A 140 -3.88 -1.72 4.67
N TYR A 141 -3.63 -0.90 3.64
CA TYR A 141 -3.34 -1.40 2.29
C TYR A 141 -2.12 -2.32 2.25
N ASN A 142 -1.04 -1.94 2.93
CA ASN A 142 0.16 -2.77 3.02
C ASN A 142 -0.16 -4.16 3.57
N LEU A 143 -0.98 -4.25 4.62
CA LEU A 143 -1.35 -5.52 5.22
C LEU A 143 -2.27 -6.35 4.33
N ILE A 144 -3.31 -5.75 3.72
CA ILE A 144 -4.27 -6.51 2.90
C ILE A 144 -3.68 -6.98 1.56
N VAL A 145 -2.56 -6.39 1.11
CA VAL A 145 -1.77 -6.93 -0.02
C VAL A 145 -0.78 -7.99 0.48
N LEU A 146 -0.03 -7.70 1.55
CA LEU A 146 1.02 -8.58 2.04
C LEU A 146 0.47 -9.93 2.54
N ILE A 147 -0.65 -9.94 3.27
CA ILE A 147 -1.19 -11.17 3.86
C ILE A 147 -1.51 -12.22 2.77
N PRO A 148 -2.33 -11.92 1.74
CA PRO A 148 -2.53 -12.82 0.60
C PRO A 148 -1.22 -13.26 -0.06
N MET A 149 -0.27 -12.33 -0.23
CA MET A 149 1.03 -12.65 -0.83
C MET A 149 1.83 -13.65 0.02
N LEU A 150 1.85 -13.50 1.34
CA LEU A 150 2.52 -14.43 2.25
C LEU A 150 1.83 -15.80 2.25
N ILE A 151 0.50 -15.85 2.19
CA ILE A 151 -0.25 -17.11 2.04
C ILE A 151 0.13 -17.79 0.72
N ALA A 152 0.18 -17.04 -0.39
CA ALA A 152 0.61 -17.54 -1.69
C ALA A 152 2.02 -18.14 -1.63
N LEU A 153 2.99 -17.41 -1.06
CA LEU A 153 4.37 -17.89 -0.92
C LEU A 153 4.46 -19.11 0.00
N ARG A 154 3.65 -19.16 1.06
CA ARG A 154 3.58 -20.30 1.98
C ARG A 154 3.04 -21.55 1.29
N TYR A 155 2.02 -21.43 0.45
CA TYR A 155 1.47 -22.54 -0.34
C TYR A 155 2.37 -22.94 -1.51
N HIS A 156 3.06 -21.98 -2.11
CA HIS A 156 4.06 -22.27 -3.14
C HIS A 156 5.23 -23.09 -2.57
N ARG A 157 5.67 -22.78 -1.33
CA ARG A 157 6.78 -23.50 -0.69
C ARG A 157 6.36 -24.83 -0.06
N PHE A 158 5.18 -24.89 0.55
CA PHE A 158 4.63 -26.15 1.05
C PHE A 158 3.15 -26.25 0.63
N PRO A 159 2.90 -26.92 -0.50
CA PRO A 159 1.56 -27.12 -1.04
C PRO A 159 0.64 -27.84 -0.04
N PRO A 160 -0.64 -27.46 0.08
CA PRO A 160 -1.62 -28.23 0.82
C PRO A 160 -1.85 -29.62 0.21
N ASP A 161 -2.21 -30.60 1.04
CA ASP A 161 -2.51 -31.96 0.58
C ASP A 161 -3.62 -31.95 -0.47
N GLY A 162 -3.40 -32.67 -1.58
CA GLY A 162 -4.37 -32.77 -2.69
C GLY A 162 -4.46 -31.55 -3.59
N ASP A 163 -3.56 -30.56 -3.46
CA ASP A 163 -3.48 -29.48 -4.44
C ASP A 163 -2.79 -29.92 -5.73
N VAL A 164 -3.12 -29.24 -6.83
CA VAL A 164 -2.63 -29.60 -8.17
C VAL A 164 -1.79 -28.47 -8.75
N GLU A 165 -0.81 -28.84 -9.57
CA GLU A 165 -0.11 -27.90 -10.43
C GLU A 165 -1.04 -27.44 -11.56
N VAL A 166 -0.93 -26.16 -11.90
CA VAL A 166 -1.63 -25.51 -13.00
C VAL A 166 -0.58 -25.19 -14.07
N GLY A 167 -0.83 -25.68 -15.29
CA GLY A 167 0.01 -25.43 -16.47
C GLY A 167 -0.23 -24.06 -17.11
#